data_AF-A0A0G4MHM7-F1
#
_entry.id   AF-A0A0G4MHM7-F1
#
_cell.length_a   1.000
_cell.length_b   1.000
_cell.length_c   1.000
_cell.angle_alpha   90.00
_cell.angle_beta   90.00
_cell.angle_gamma   90.00
#
_symmetry.space_group_name_H-M   'P 1'
#
loop_
_entity.id
_entity.type
_entity.pdbx_description
1 polymer ?
#
loop_
_entity_poly.entity_id
_entity_poly.type
_entity_poly.pdbx_seq_one_letter_code
_entity_poly.pdbx_strand_id
1 'polypeptide(L)' 'ESTLHLVLRLRGGIIEPSLKALASKYNCDKQICRKCYARLPPRATNCRKRSCGHTNQLRPKKKLK' A
#
# COMPACT_ATOMS: atom_id res chain seq x y z
N GLU A 1 -32.25 20.47 -20.79
CA GLU A 1 -31.84 19.86 -19.52
C GLU A 1 -31.36 18.45 -19.81
N SER A 2 -30.05 18.24 -19.89
CA SER A 2 -29.44 16.93 -20.16
C SER A 2 -28.19 16.78 -19.31
N THR A 3 -28.39 16.80 -17.99
CA THR A 3 -27.38 16.31 -17.06
C THR A 3 -27.23 14.82 -17.33
N LEU A 4 -26.17 14.47 -18.06
CA LEU A 4 -25.78 13.09 -18.27
C LEU A 4 -25.57 12.47 -16.89
N HIS A 5 -26.54 11.69 -16.41
CA HIS A 5 -26.46 11.00 -15.13
C HIS A 5 -25.38 9.93 -15.25
N LEU A 6 -24.14 10.31 -14.97
CA LEU A 6 -22.96 9.42 -14.87
C LEU A 6 -23.08 8.41 -13.70
N VAL A 7 -24.29 8.23 -13.16
CA VAL A 7 -24.69 7.26 -12.14
C VAL A 7 -25.16 5.95 -12.79
N LEU A 8 -24.84 5.70 -14.06
CA LEU A 8 -24.81 4.34 -14.61
C LEU A 8 -23.64 3.57 -13.98
N ARG A 9 -23.81 3.30 -12.68
CA ARG A 9 -23.18 2.31 -11.82
C ARG A 9 -21.98 1.66 -12.48
N LEU A 10 -20.77 2.14 -12.17
CA LEU A 10 -19.58 1.30 -12.21
C LEU A 10 -19.86 0.08 -11.33
N ARG A 11 -20.46 -0.97 -11.90
CA ARG A 11 -20.62 -2.27 -11.26
C ARG A 11 -19.22 -2.82 -11.17
N GLY A 12 -18.51 -2.47 -10.10
CA GLY A 12 -17.19 -3.00 -9.83
C GLY A 12 -17.26 -4.52 -9.82
N GLY A 13 -16.48 -5.15 -10.70
CA GLY A 13 -16.28 -6.59 -10.69
C GLY A 13 -15.34 -7.01 -9.55
N ILE A 14 -15.38 -8.28 -9.18
CA ILE A 14 -14.38 -8.86 -8.28
C ILE A 14 -13.06 -8.94 -9.06
N ILE A 15 -12.00 -8.37 -8.50
CA ILE A 15 -10.65 -8.52 -9.05
C ILE A 15 -10.23 -9.99 -8.96
N GLU A 16 -9.65 -10.51 -10.04
CA GLU A 16 -9.12 -11.87 -10.06
C GLU A 16 -8.06 -12.05 -8.94
N PRO A 17 -8.07 -13.18 -8.18
CA PRO A 17 -7.22 -13.36 -7.02
C PRO A 17 -5.71 -13.20 -7.26
N SER A 18 -5.18 -13.69 -8.39
CA SER A 18 -3.75 -13.57 -8.74
C SER A 18 -3.34 -12.12 -9.01
N LEU A 19 -4.21 -11.35 -9.67
CA LEU A 19 -4.02 -9.90 -9.87
C LEU A 19 -4.09 -9.14 -8.55
N LYS A 20 -4.97 -9.54 -7.63
CA LYS A 20 -5.02 -8.98 -6.28
C LYS A 20 -3.74 -9.26 -5.49
N ALA A 21 -3.20 -10.47 -5.59
CA ALA A 21 -1.94 -10.85 -4.96
C ALA A 21 -0.76 -10.05 -5.55
N LEU A 22 -0.72 -9.89 -6.88
CA LEU A 22 0.26 -9.07 -7.57
C LEU A 22 0.21 -7.62 -7.06
N ALA A 23 -0.97 -7.01 -7.04
CA ALA A 23 -1.16 -5.65 -6.53
C ALA A 23 -0.73 -5.52 -5.05
N SER A 24 -1.07 -6.52 -4.22
CA SER A 24 -0.73 -6.53 -2.79
C SER A 24 0.78 -6.53 -2.57
N LYS A 25 1.55 -7.27 -3.37
CA LYS A 25 3.02 -7.29 -3.31
C LYS A 25 3.65 -5.91 -3.49
N TYR A 26 3.10 -5.08 -4.38
CA TYR A 26 3.63 -3.74 -4.66
C TYR A 26 3.08 -2.67 -3.73
N ASN A 27 1.82 -2.78 -3.32
CA ASN A 27 1.11 -1.70 -2.63
C ASN A 27 0.96 -1.91 -1.12
N CYS A 28 0.78 -3.16 -0.68
CA CYS A 28 0.34 -3.50 0.67
C CYS A 28 1.42 -4.22 1.49
N ASP A 29 2.19 -5.12 0.87
CA ASP A 29 3.20 -5.96 1.54
C ASP A 29 4.53 -5.23 1.69
N LYS A 30 4.52 -4.23 2.58
CA LYS A 30 5.65 -3.33 2.83
C LYS A 30 5.88 -3.14 4.33
N GLN A 31 7.13 -2.85 4.68
CA GLN A 31 7.48 -2.31 5.99
C GLN A 31 7.42 -0.79 5.95
N ILE A 32 7.12 -0.16 7.09
CA ILE A 32 7.08 1.28 7.28
C ILE A 32 8.01 1.64 8.44
N CYS A 33 8.87 2.64 8.26
CA CYS A 33 9.67 3.19 9.36
C CYS A 33 8.77 3.94 10.35
N ARG A 34 8.94 3.72 11.65
CA ARG A 34 8.16 4.42 12.69
C ARG A 34 8.55 5.88 12.86
N LYS A 35 9.80 6.25 12.53
CA LYS A 35 10.31 7.62 12.67
C LYS A 35 10.01 8.51 11.46
N CYS A 36 10.26 8.01 10.25
CA CYS A 36 10.15 8.81 9.01
C CYS A 36 9.04 8.36 8.06
N TYR A 37 8.25 7.35 8.43
CA TYR A 37 7.13 6.82 7.62
C TYR A 37 7.51 6.33 6.21
N ALA A 38 8.81 6.15 5.93
CA ALA A 38 9.27 5.65 4.64
C ALA A 38 8.76 4.23 4.37
N ARG A 39 8.36 3.98 3.12
CA ARG A 39 8.01 2.66 2.60
C ARG A 39 9.28 1.85 2.30
N LEU A 40 9.33 0.63 2.81
CA LEU A 40 10.48 -0.28 2.77
C LEU A 40 10.07 -1.67 2.27
N PRO A 41 11.03 -2.47 1.76
CA PRO A 41 10.80 -3.88 1.44
C PRO A 41 10.27 -4.67 2.65
N PRO A 42 9.46 -5.73 2.44
CA PRO A 42 8.86 -6.50 3.52
C PRO A 42 9.89 -7.19 4.44
N ARG A 43 11.08 -7.51 3.91
CA ARG A 43 12.19 -8.15 4.65
C ARG A 43 13.24 -7.16 5.15
N ALA A 44 12.98 -5.86 5.09
CA ALA A 44 13.93 -4.85 5.58
C ALA A 44 14.05 -4.91 7.11
N THR A 45 15.28 -4.89 7.62
CA THR A 45 15.58 -4.80 9.06
C THR A 45 15.91 -3.37 9.50
N ASN A 46 16.45 -2.55 8.59
CA ASN A 46 16.80 -1.15 8.84
C ASN A 46 16.12 -0.21 7.82
N CYS A 47 15.86 1.02 8.22
CA CYS A 47 15.35 2.04 7.31
C CYS A 47 16.46 2.53 6.36
N ARG A 48 16.12 2.68 5.08
CA ARG A 48 17.04 3.22 4.05
C ARG A 48 17.31 4.73 4.17
N LYS A 49 16.60 5.46 5.04
CA LYS A 49 16.65 6.93 5.09
C LYS A 49 17.63 7.42 6.15
N ARG A 50 18.62 8.22 5.72
CA ARG A 50 19.60 8.88 6.60
C ARG A 50 18.93 9.79 7.64
N SER A 51 17.83 10.46 7.29
CA SER A 51 17.09 11.38 8.18
C SER A 51 16.54 10.73 9.45
N CYS A 52 16.36 9.41 9.47
CA CYS A 52 15.96 8.67 10.68
C CYS A 52 17.12 7.89 11.34
N GLY A 53 18.36 8.18 10.94
CA GLY A 53 19.56 7.51 11.44
C GLY A 53 19.59 6.01 11.13
N HIS A 54 19.06 5.59 9.98
CA HIS A 54 18.98 4.17 9.60
C HIS A 54 18.33 3.26 10.65
N THR A 55 17.37 3.78 11.41
CA THR A 55 16.74 3.06 12.52
C THR A 55 16.16 1.69 12.12
N ASN A 56 16.25 0.73 13.05
CA ASN A 56 15.60 -0.57 13.00
C ASN A 56 14.14 -0.56 13.52
N GLN A 57 13.61 0.60 13.93
CA GLN A 57 12.25 0.74 14.42
C GLN A 57 11.24 0.72 13.27
N LEU A 58 10.91 -0.48 12.80
CA LEU A 58 10.01 -0.73 11.69
C LEU A 58 8.65 -1.27 12.15
N ARG A 59 7.66 -1.22 11.27
CA ARG A 59 6.35 -1.87 11.44
C ARG A 59 5.79 -2.34 10.10
N PRO A 60 5.01 -3.42 10.07
CA PRO A 60 4.22 -3.75 8.88
C PRO A 60 3.28 -2.61 8.47
N LYS A 61 3.10 -2.40 7.17
CA LYS A 61 2.02 -1.54 6.67
C LYS A 61 0.68 -2.18 7.05
N LYS A 62 -0.22 -1.36 7.61
CA LYS A 62 -1.55 -1.81 8.04
C LYS A 62 -2.30 -2.41 6.84
N LYS A 63 -2.89 -3.58 7.03
CA LYS A 63 -3.72 -4.24 6.02
C LYS A 63 -5.08 -3.57 5.97
N LEU A 64 -5.66 -3.51 4.77
CA LEU A 64 -7.05 -3.12 4.59
C LEU A 64 -7.94 -4.24 5.15
N LYS A 65 -8.98 -3.87 5.88
CA LYS A 65 -10.01 -4.80 6.37
C LYS A 65 -11.01 -5.06 5.26
#